data_AF-A0A374MJN2-F1
#
_entry.id   AF-A0A374MJN2-F1
#
_cell.length_a   1.000
_cell.length_b   1.000
_cell.length_c   1.000
_cell.angle_alpha   90.00
_cell.angle_beta   90.00
_cell.angle_gamma   90.00
#
_symmetry.space_group_name_H-M   'P 1'
#
loop_
_entity.id
_entity.type
_entity.pdbx_description
1 polymer ?
#
loop_
_entity_poly.entity_id
_entity_poly.type
_entity_poly.pdbx_seq_one_letter_code
_entity_poly.pdbx_strand_id
1 'polypeptide(L)'
;MAKNKEPLTYRQNVSRQEAYRIIKAVGCPLAIFALALFTISSFANFGTKLICPASGAMWIMGVIVATAMPSMRNATLVHSMTTITIYFLALLGLKMVLGVVSGVSAEMIAASYNQVIPTATGNTIPGYIQNLLWFTAVLLPVGEISYQAKQFFQFKKTQNREKTFNRVRGLRDNGRGNAVHR
;
A
#
# COMPACT_ATOMS: atom_id res chain seq x y z
N MET A 1 -60.72 5.61 -13.81
CA MET A 1 -59.53 4.82 -14.22
C MET A 1 -58.28 5.56 -13.78
N ALA A 2 -57.61 5.10 -12.72
CA ALA A 2 -56.36 5.69 -12.24
C ALA A 2 -55.19 5.19 -13.11
N LYS A 3 -54.54 6.10 -13.84
CA LYS A 3 -53.35 5.80 -14.63
C LYS A 3 -52.18 5.56 -13.68
N ASN A 4 -51.71 4.32 -13.61
CA ASN A 4 -50.54 3.91 -12.83
C ASN A 4 -49.35 4.80 -13.20
N LYS A 5 -48.83 5.56 -12.23
CA LYS A 5 -47.58 6.31 -12.37
C LYS A 5 -46.44 5.33 -12.09
N GLU A 6 -45.89 4.73 -13.12
CA GLU A 6 -44.63 3.99 -13.01
C GLU A 6 -43.55 4.94 -12.47
N PRO A 7 -42.77 4.55 -11.44
CA PRO A 7 -41.70 5.39 -10.94
C PRO A 7 -40.64 5.54 -12.04
N LEU A 8 -40.50 6.77 -12.54
CA LEU A 8 -39.44 7.19 -13.46
C LEU A 8 -38.08 6.87 -12.82
N THR A 9 -37.56 5.68 -13.12
CA THR A 9 -36.22 5.27 -12.71
C THR A 9 -35.26 5.94 -13.66
N TYR A 10 -34.62 7.02 -13.20
CA TYR A 10 -33.65 7.77 -13.99
C TYR A 10 -32.48 6.83 -14.33
N ARG A 11 -32.47 6.30 -15.56
CA ARG A 11 -31.33 5.59 -16.15
C ARG A 11 -30.24 6.63 -16.39
N GLN A 12 -29.46 6.90 -15.36
CA GLN A 12 -28.27 7.73 -15.49
C GLN A 12 -27.30 6.99 -16.41
N ASN A 13 -27.21 7.42 -17.67
CA ASN A 13 -26.23 6.90 -18.60
C ASN A 13 -24.85 7.19 -18.00
N VAL A 14 -24.13 6.14 -17.61
CA VAL A 14 -22.79 6.24 -17.02
C VAL A 14 -21.92 7.04 -18.00
N SER A 15 -21.52 8.25 -17.61
CA SER A 15 -20.66 9.06 -18.46
C SER A 15 -19.33 8.34 -18.68
N ARG A 16 -18.67 8.52 -19.83
CA ARG A 16 -17.33 7.91 -20.09
C ARG A 16 -16.33 8.17 -18.94
N GLN A 17 -16.46 9.30 -18.24
CA GLN A 17 -15.64 9.65 -17.09
C GLN A 17 -15.98 8.83 -15.82
N GLU A 18 -17.27 8.56 -15.56
CA GLU A 18 -17.68 7.67 -14.47
C GLU A 18 -17.27 6.22 -14.75
N ALA A 19 -17.44 5.76 -15.99
CA ALA A 19 -16.97 4.44 -16.40
C ALA A 19 -15.46 4.29 -16.20
N TYR A 20 -14.67 5.28 -16.62
CA TYR A 20 -13.22 5.28 -16.41
C TYR A 20 -12.84 5.27 -14.92
N ARG A 21 -13.54 6.04 -14.07
CA ARG A 21 -13.29 6.04 -12.62
C ARG A 21 -13.57 4.68 -11.99
N ILE A 22 -14.68 4.04 -12.37
CA ILE A 22 -15.06 2.72 -11.85
C ILE A 22 -14.05 1.66 -12.30
N ILE A 23 -13.72 1.63 -13.60
CA ILE A 23 -12.74 0.69 -14.16
C ILE A 23 -11.38 0.87 -13.48
N LYS A 24 -10.93 2.11 -13.27
CA LYS A 24 -9.66 2.37 -12.57
C LYS A 24 -9.72 1.96 -11.11
N ALA A 25 -10.82 2.23 -10.41
CA ALA A 25 -10.99 1.92 -8.99
C ALA A 25 -11.01 0.40 -8.71
N VAL A 26 -11.54 -0.41 -9.64
CA VAL A 26 -11.57 -1.87 -9.52
C VAL A 26 -10.34 -2.51 -10.16
N GLY A 27 -9.94 -2.03 -11.33
CA GLY A 27 -8.84 -2.60 -12.11
C GLY A 27 -7.49 -2.44 -11.44
N CYS A 28 -7.24 -1.33 -10.73
CA CYS A 28 -5.99 -1.11 -10.02
C CYS A 28 -5.75 -2.16 -8.89
N PRO A 29 -6.65 -2.37 -7.92
CA PRO A 29 -6.50 -3.45 -6.94
C PRO A 29 -6.35 -4.83 -7.58
N LEU A 30 -7.10 -5.10 -8.65
CA LEU A 30 -7.06 -6.41 -9.32
C LEU A 30 -5.73 -6.65 -10.04
N ALA A 31 -5.15 -5.61 -10.65
CA ALA A 31 -3.81 -5.67 -11.24
C ALA A 31 -2.73 -5.91 -10.17
N ILE A 32 -2.83 -5.25 -9.02
CA ILE A 32 -1.90 -5.46 -7.90
C ILE A 32 -2.05 -6.88 -7.34
N PHE A 33 -3.28 -7.40 -7.27
CA PHE A 33 -3.52 -8.78 -6.86
C PHE A 33 -2.93 -9.80 -7.85
N ALA A 34 -3.08 -9.57 -9.16
CA ALA A 34 -2.44 -10.41 -10.18
C ALA A 34 -0.90 -10.36 -10.07
N LEU A 35 -0.34 -9.16 -9.84
CA LEU A 35 1.10 -8.99 -9.58
C LEU A 35 1.54 -9.74 -8.32
N ALA A 36 0.72 -9.74 -7.26
CA ALA A 36 0.98 -10.49 -6.04
C ALA A 36 1.05 -12.00 -6.32
N LEU A 37 0.06 -12.56 -7.02
CA LEU A 37 0.04 -13.97 -7.40
C LEU A 37 1.24 -14.35 -8.26
N PHE A 38 1.58 -13.52 -9.25
CA PHE A 38 2.75 -13.71 -10.10
C PHE A 38 4.07 -13.66 -9.31
N THR A 39 4.18 -12.75 -8.34
CA THR A 39 5.37 -12.64 -7.50
C THR A 39 5.49 -13.86 -6.58
N ILE A 40 4.41 -14.26 -5.92
CA ILE A 40 4.39 -15.42 -5.04
C ILE A 40 4.75 -16.69 -5.81
N SER A 41 4.18 -16.91 -6.99
CA SER A 41 4.50 -18.07 -7.83
C SER A 41 5.96 -18.04 -8.32
N SER A 42 6.46 -16.85 -8.69
CA SER A 42 7.86 -16.65 -9.08
C SER A 42 8.85 -17.05 -7.97
N PHE A 43 8.49 -16.89 -6.70
CA PHE A 43 9.35 -17.22 -5.56
C PHE A 43 9.06 -18.58 -4.91
N ALA A 44 8.12 -19.37 -5.46
CA ALA A 44 7.75 -20.70 -4.99
C ALA A 44 7.59 -20.77 -3.44
N ASN A 45 8.36 -21.62 -2.76
CA ASN A 45 8.28 -21.81 -1.31
C ASN A 45 8.57 -20.53 -0.51
N PHE A 46 9.52 -19.71 -0.97
CA PHE A 46 9.80 -18.42 -0.33
C PHE A 46 8.61 -17.46 -0.49
N GLY A 47 8.00 -17.49 -1.68
CA GLY A 47 6.77 -16.77 -1.98
C GLY A 47 5.63 -17.14 -1.04
N THR A 48 5.33 -18.43 -0.92
CA THR A 48 4.20 -18.92 -0.12
C THR A 48 4.43 -18.76 1.38
N LYS A 49 5.65 -19.00 1.88
CA LYS A 49 5.94 -18.99 3.33
C LYS A 49 6.22 -17.60 3.89
N LEU A 50 6.71 -16.66 3.09
CA LEU A 50 7.11 -15.33 3.57
C LEU A 50 6.37 -14.20 2.85
N ILE A 51 6.45 -14.13 1.52
CA ILE A 51 5.89 -13.01 0.75
C ILE A 51 4.36 -12.97 0.90
N CYS A 52 3.69 -14.13 0.84
CA CYS A 52 2.24 -14.24 0.98
C CYS A 52 1.74 -13.74 2.34
N PRO A 53 2.19 -14.25 3.49
CA PRO A 53 1.73 -13.73 4.79
C PRO A 53 2.14 -12.27 5.01
N ALA A 54 3.33 -11.85 4.57
CA ALA A 54 3.78 -10.46 4.73
C ALA A 54 2.94 -9.47 3.91
N SER A 55 2.67 -9.79 2.63
CA SER A 55 1.80 -8.97 1.78
C SER A 55 0.35 -8.99 2.29
N GLY A 56 -0.15 -10.14 2.75
CA GLY A 56 -1.45 -10.25 3.39
C GLY A 56 -1.57 -9.32 4.60
N ALA A 57 -0.56 -9.28 5.46
CA ALA A 57 -0.53 -8.38 6.61
C ALA A 57 -0.56 -6.89 6.20
N MET A 58 0.19 -6.51 5.16
CA MET A 58 0.17 -5.13 4.64
C MET A 58 -1.21 -4.73 4.11
N TRP A 59 -1.87 -5.62 3.37
CA TRP A 59 -3.23 -5.40 2.86
C TRP A 59 -4.25 -5.25 4.00
N ILE A 60 -4.22 -6.17 4.96
CA ILE A 60 -5.14 -6.16 6.12
C ILE A 60 -4.96 -4.87 6.92
N MET A 61 -3.72 -4.50 7.23
CA MET A 61 -3.42 -3.26 7.95
C MET A 61 -3.90 -2.04 7.16
N GLY A 62 -3.67 -2.01 5.84
CA GLY A 62 -4.13 -0.92 4.98
C GLY A 62 -5.65 -0.73 5.04
N VAL A 63 -6.41 -1.83 5.03
CA VAL A 63 -7.87 -1.81 5.16
C VAL A 63 -8.32 -1.37 6.55
N ILE A 64 -7.68 -1.87 7.62
CA ILE A 64 -8.01 -1.49 9.01
C ILE A 64 -7.79 0.02 9.21
N VAL A 65 -6.65 0.54 8.77
CA VAL A 65 -6.30 1.95 8.97
C VAL A 65 -7.18 2.85 8.10
N ALA A 66 -7.51 2.42 6.87
CA ALA A 66 -8.42 3.12 5.98
C ALA A 66 -9.87 3.17 6.49
N THR A 67 -10.34 2.12 7.18
CA THR A 67 -11.68 2.11 7.80
C THR A 67 -11.72 2.95 9.07
N ALA A 68 -10.65 2.96 9.86
CA ALA A 68 -10.56 3.73 11.10
C ALA A 68 -10.35 5.24 10.89
N MET A 69 -9.79 5.66 9.75
CA MET A 69 -9.58 7.07 9.38
C MET A 69 -10.37 7.46 8.11
N PRO A 70 -11.71 7.57 8.20
CA PRO A 70 -12.55 7.80 7.03
C PRO A 70 -12.24 9.11 6.29
N SER A 71 -11.75 10.15 6.98
CA SER A 71 -11.41 11.44 6.38
C SER A 71 -10.18 11.40 5.46
N MET A 72 -9.28 10.44 5.65
CA MET A 72 -8.05 10.26 4.84
C MET A 72 -8.04 8.93 4.07
N ARG A 73 -9.19 8.23 4.04
CA ARG A 73 -9.31 6.87 3.49
C ARG A 73 -8.70 6.70 2.11
N ASN A 74 -9.00 7.61 1.18
CA ASN A 74 -8.48 7.53 -0.19
C ASN A 74 -6.95 7.69 -0.23
N ALA A 75 -6.39 8.60 0.57
CA ALA A 75 -4.94 8.79 0.63
C ALA A 75 -4.24 7.57 1.22
N THR A 76 -4.78 7.00 2.30
CA THR A 76 -4.24 5.78 2.93
C THR A 76 -4.31 4.58 1.99
N LEU A 77 -5.43 4.38 1.28
CA LEU A 77 -5.59 3.27 0.35
C LEU A 77 -4.63 3.37 -0.84
N VAL A 78 -4.52 4.57 -1.44
CA VAL A 78 -3.58 4.79 -2.56
C VAL A 78 -2.13 4.59 -2.10
N HIS A 79 -1.77 5.09 -0.92
CA HIS A 79 -0.44 4.88 -0.36
C HIS A 79 -0.14 3.39 -0.15
N SER A 80 -1.03 2.68 0.55
CA SER A 80 -0.87 1.24 0.82
C SER A 80 -0.74 0.43 -0.47
N MET A 81 -1.61 0.69 -1.46
CA MET A 81 -1.54 0.06 -2.78
C MET A 81 -0.21 0.33 -3.51
N THR A 82 0.27 1.58 -3.43
CA THR A 82 1.55 1.96 -4.04
C THR A 82 2.71 1.26 -3.36
N THR A 83 2.75 1.24 -2.02
CA THR A 83 3.82 0.57 -1.27
C THR A 83 3.83 -0.93 -1.53
N ILE A 84 2.67 -1.58 -1.58
CA ILE A 84 2.56 -3.01 -1.91
C ILE A 84 3.04 -3.28 -3.34
N THR A 85 2.73 -2.41 -4.29
CA THR A 85 3.20 -2.54 -5.67
C THR A 85 4.73 -2.42 -5.74
N ILE A 86 5.29 -1.41 -5.07
CA ILE A 86 6.75 -1.22 -4.97
C ILE A 86 7.42 -2.44 -4.32
N TYR A 87 6.81 -2.99 -3.27
CA TYR A 87 7.31 -4.19 -2.60
C TYR A 87 7.43 -5.38 -3.57
N PHE A 88 6.39 -5.68 -4.36
CA PHE A 88 6.45 -6.76 -5.34
C PHE A 88 7.45 -6.49 -6.46
N LEU A 89 7.49 -5.26 -6.99
CA LEU A 89 8.44 -4.88 -8.03
C LEU A 89 9.90 -4.95 -7.54
N ALA A 90 10.17 -4.52 -6.31
CA ALA A 90 11.50 -4.59 -5.71
C ALA A 90 11.97 -6.05 -5.56
N LEU A 91 11.08 -6.94 -5.09
CA LEU A 91 11.39 -8.37 -4.99
C LEU A 91 11.66 -8.99 -6.35
N LEU A 92 10.79 -8.75 -7.35
CA LEU A 92 11.00 -9.25 -8.71
C LEU A 92 12.28 -8.71 -9.33
N GLY A 93 12.57 -7.41 -9.14
CA GLY A 93 13.80 -6.78 -9.59
C GLY A 93 15.03 -7.43 -8.99
N LEU A 94 15.06 -7.62 -7.67
CA LEU A 94 16.17 -8.30 -6.99
C LEU A 94 16.34 -9.74 -7.45
N LYS A 95 15.25 -10.46 -7.72
CA LYS A 95 15.31 -11.81 -8.31
C LYS A 95 15.93 -11.80 -9.71
N MET A 96 15.53 -10.85 -10.56
CA MET A 96 16.12 -10.71 -11.90
C MET A 96 17.61 -10.39 -11.82
N VAL A 97 18.00 -9.46 -10.95
CA VAL A 97 19.41 -9.12 -10.73
C VAL A 97 20.19 -10.34 -10.23
N LEU A 98 19.65 -11.12 -9.29
CA LEU A 98 20.26 -12.38 -8.85
C LEU A 98 20.47 -13.36 -10.02
N GLY A 99 19.48 -13.52 -10.89
CA GLY A 99 19.59 -14.37 -12.07
C GLY A 99 20.74 -13.93 -12.98
N VAL A 100 20.85 -12.63 -13.26
CA VAL A 100 21.93 -12.08 -14.08
C VAL A 100 23.30 -12.27 -13.42
N VAL A 101 23.42 -11.89 -12.15
CA VAL A 101 24.70 -11.95 -11.41
C VAL A 101 25.17 -13.38 -11.18
N SER A 102 24.26 -14.35 -11.04
CA SER A 102 24.62 -15.76 -10.94
C SER A 102 25.33 -16.33 -12.17
N GLY A 103 25.22 -15.66 -13.33
CA GLY A 103 25.91 -16.03 -14.56
C GLY A 103 27.26 -15.32 -14.75
N VAL A 104 27.66 -14.41 -13.85
CA VAL A 104 28.90 -13.64 -13.96
C VAL A 104 30.00 -14.36 -13.17
N SER A 105 31.06 -14.80 -13.87
CA SER A 105 32.21 -15.45 -13.23
C SER A 105 33.19 -14.42 -12.65
N ALA A 106 34.00 -14.83 -11.68
CA ALA A 106 34.99 -13.95 -11.04
C ALA A 106 36.01 -13.39 -12.05
N GLU A 107 36.33 -14.16 -13.09
CA GLU A 107 37.21 -13.78 -14.19
C GLU A 107 36.61 -12.66 -15.04
N MET A 108 35.29 -12.68 -15.28
CA MET A 108 34.59 -11.60 -15.99
C MET A 108 34.60 -10.30 -15.20
N ILE A 109 34.47 -10.39 -13.88
CA ILE A 109 34.53 -9.21 -12.99
C ILE A 109 35.96 -8.69 -12.96
N ALA A 110 36.96 -9.57 -12.81
CA ALA A 110 38.37 -9.17 -12.83
C ALA A 110 38.77 -8.47 -14.15
N ALA A 111 38.29 -8.98 -15.29
CA ALA A 111 38.48 -8.37 -16.60
C ALA A 111 37.77 -7.01 -16.74
N SER A 112 36.59 -6.85 -16.15
CA SER A 112 35.84 -5.59 -16.19
C SER A 112 36.51 -4.48 -15.36
N TYR A 113 37.19 -4.83 -14.27
CA TYR A 113 37.81 -3.87 -13.35
C TYR A 113 39.34 -3.76 -13.50
N ASN A 114 39.96 -4.47 -14.46
CA ASN A 114 41.42 -4.56 -14.63
C ASN A 114 42.17 -4.88 -13.32
N GLN A 115 41.54 -5.66 -12.43
CA GLN A 115 42.09 -6.03 -11.12
C GLN A 115 41.85 -7.51 -10.87
N VAL A 116 42.84 -8.22 -10.33
CA VAL A 116 42.66 -9.61 -9.91
C VAL A 116 41.69 -9.66 -8.74
N ILE A 117 40.46 -10.11 -9.01
CA ILE A 117 39.47 -10.37 -7.98
C ILE A 117 39.60 -11.84 -7.58
N PRO A 118 39.89 -12.14 -6.30
CA PRO A 118 39.92 -13.51 -5.82
C PRO A 118 38.56 -14.19 -6.10
N THR A 119 38.60 -15.44 -6.55
CA THR A 119 37.38 -16.21 -6.89
C THR A 119 36.39 -16.28 -5.72
N ALA A 120 36.91 -16.27 -4.48
CA ALA A 120 36.12 -16.18 -3.26
C ALA A 120 35.27 -14.89 -3.19
N THR A 121 35.81 -13.75 -3.62
CA THR A 121 35.09 -12.47 -3.64
C THR A 121 34.02 -12.44 -4.74
N GLY A 122 34.31 -12.98 -5.93
CA GLY A 122 33.32 -13.11 -7.00
C GLY A 122 32.09 -13.94 -6.60
N ASN A 123 32.32 -15.02 -5.84
CA ASN A 123 31.26 -15.89 -5.34
C ASN A 123 30.41 -15.28 -4.20
N THR A 124 30.85 -14.17 -3.60
CA THR A 124 30.10 -13.51 -2.51
C THR A 124 29.02 -12.54 -3.01
N ILE A 125 29.12 -12.09 -4.27
CA ILE A 125 28.19 -11.09 -4.83
C ILE A 125 26.74 -11.60 -4.90
N PRO A 126 26.45 -12.83 -5.39
CA PRO A 126 25.11 -13.39 -5.29
C PRO A 126 24.60 -13.45 -3.84
N GLY A 127 25.49 -13.75 -2.89
CA GLY A 127 25.16 -13.80 -1.45
C GLY A 127 24.73 -12.44 -0.89
N TYR A 128 25.39 -11.34 -1.27
CA TYR A 128 24.97 -9.99 -0.85
C TYR A 128 23.59 -9.62 -1.39
N ILE A 129 23.30 -9.95 -2.65
CA ILE A 129 22.00 -9.64 -3.26
C ILE A 129 20.90 -10.53 -2.66
N GLN A 130 21.22 -11.78 -2.32
CA GLN A 130 20.32 -12.65 -1.58
C GLN A 130 19.99 -12.09 -0.20
N ASN A 131 20.98 -11.54 0.53
CA ASN A 131 20.73 -10.86 1.80
C ASN A 131 19.87 -9.61 1.63
N LEU A 132 20.10 -8.80 0.59
CA LEU A 132 19.24 -7.65 0.26
C LEU A 132 17.80 -8.08 -0.02
N LEU A 133 17.60 -9.22 -0.69
CA LEU A 133 16.28 -9.78 -0.94
C LEU A 133 15.58 -10.17 0.37
N TRP A 134 16.30 -10.79 1.30
CA TRP A 134 15.78 -11.10 2.64
C TRP A 134 15.40 -9.85 3.42
N PHE A 135 16.26 -8.83 3.42
CA PHE A 135 15.94 -7.56 4.06
C PHE A 135 14.72 -6.90 3.44
N THR A 136 14.62 -6.88 2.12
CA THR A 136 13.48 -6.30 1.39
C THR A 136 12.19 -7.05 1.70
N ALA A 137 12.25 -8.39 1.75
CA ALA A 137 11.10 -9.25 2.04
C ALA A 137 10.52 -9.06 3.45
N VAL A 138 11.33 -8.62 4.41
CA VAL A 138 10.92 -8.48 5.83
C VAL A 138 10.76 -7.01 6.23
N LEU A 139 11.75 -6.16 5.95
CA LEU A 139 11.78 -4.78 6.42
C LEU A 139 10.73 -3.90 5.75
N LEU A 140 10.44 -4.09 4.45
CA LEU A 140 9.43 -3.27 3.78
C LEU A 140 8.02 -3.52 4.37
N PRO A 141 7.55 -4.77 4.55
CA PRO A 141 6.30 -5.03 5.23
C PRO A 141 6.25 -4.48 6.65
N VAL A 142 7.31 -4.69 7.45
CA VAL A 142 7.39 -4.17 8.82
C VAL A 142 7.36 -2.64 8.85
N GLY A 143 8.07 -1.99 7.93
CA GLY A 143 8.12 -0.53 7.81
C GLY A 143 6.75 0.06 7.48
N GLU A 144 6.03 -0.54 6.51
CA GLU A 144 4.69 -0.10 6.13
C GLU A 144 3.69 -0.25 7.28
N ILE A 145 3.69 -1.42 7.95
CA ILE A 145 2.81 -1.66 9.11
C ILE A 145 3.08 -0.63 10.22
N SER A 146 4.36 -0.36 10.48
CA SER A 146 4.78 0.62 11.50
C SER A 146 4.35 2.04 11.12
N TYR A 147 4.46 2.42 9.84
CA TYR A 147 4.03 3.71 9.33
C TYR A 147 2.52 3.90 9.48
N GLN A 148 1.73 2.91 9.05
CA GLN A 148 0.28 2.96 9.15
C GLN A 148 -0.20 3.00 10.61
N ALA A 149 0.45 2.23 11.51
CA ALA A 149 0.18 2.27 12.93
C ALA A 149 0.46 3.68 13.50
N LYS A 150 1.60 4.27 13.15
CA LYS A 150 1.96 5.63 13.56
C LYS A 150 0.94 6.66 13.06
N GLN A 151 0.50 6.55 11.82
CA GLN A 151 -0.51 7.43 11.24
C GLN A 151 -1.85 7.35 12.01
N PHE A 152 -2.28 6.13 12.33
CA PHE A 152 -3.49 5.90 13.12
C PHE A 152 -3.43 6.55 14.52
N PHE A 153 -2.31 6.39 15.24
CA PHE A 153 -2.14 7.02 16.56
C PHE A 153 -2.14 8.55 16.48
N GLN A 154 -1.50 9.13 15.46
CA GLN A 154 -1.50 10.58 15.26
C GLN A 154 -2.89 11.13 14.97
N PHE A 155 -3.69 10.44 14.16
CA PHE A 155 -5.06 10.83 13.88
C PHE A 155 -5.93 10.84 15.15
N LYS A 156 -5.86 9.78 15.96
CA LYS A 156 -6.60 9.69 17.23
C LYS A 156 -6.20 10.82 18.20
N LYS A 157 -4.91 11.14 18.27
CA LYS A 157 -4.40 12.27 19.09
C LYS A 157 -4.94 13.62 18.60
N THR A 158 -5.01 13.82 17.28
CA THR A 158 -5.50 15.06 16.66
C THR A 158 -7.00 15.24 16.89
N GLN A 159 -7.81 14.18 16.69
CA GLN A 159 -9.24 14.22 17.02
C GLN A 159 -9.50 14.53 18.50
N ASN A 160 -8.71 13.94 19.40
CA ASN A 160 -8.83 14.23 20.83
C ASN A 160 -8.49 15.70 21.13
N ARG A 161 -7.45 16.25 20.49
CA ARG A 161 -7.09 17.66 20.63
C ARG A 161 -8.16 18.59 20.09
N GLU A 162 -8.76 18.31 18.93
CA GLU A 162 -9.87 19.10 18.38
C GLU A 162 -11.09 19.05 19.30
N LYS A 163 -11.43 17.88 19.84
CA LYS A 163 -12.51 17.73 20.84
C LYS A 163 -12.22 18.52 22.11
N THR A 164 -10.99 18.45 22.63
CA THR A 164 -10.56 19.22 23.81
C THR A 164 -10.56 20.72 23.52
N PHE A 165 -10.10 21.14 22.35
CA PHE A 165 -10.07 22.54 21.95
C PHE A 165 -11.46 23.12 21.73
N ASN A 166 -12.37 22.36 21.10
CA ASN A 166 -13.78 22.74 20.95
C ASN A 166 -14.50 22.78 22.31
N ARG A 167 -14.12 21.93 23.27
CA ARG A 167 -14.62 21.98 24.66
C ARG A 167 -14.10 23.19 25.43
N VAL A 168 -12.81 23.54 25.27
CA VAL A 168 -12.16 24.69 25.94
C VAL A 168 -12.60 26.01 25.33
N ARG A 169 -12.78 26.09 24.01
CA ARG A 169 -13.31 27.29 23.35
C ARG A 169 -14.77 27.55 23.66
N GLY A 170 -15.50 26.57 24.17
CA GLY A 170 -16.93 26.67 24.41
C GLY A 170 -17.66 26.91 23.11
N LEU A 171 -18.36 25.90 22.61
CA LEU A 171 -19.65 26.17 21.98
C LEU A 171 -20.53 26.81 23.05
N ARG A 172 -20.30 28.11 23.27
CA ARG A 172 -21.09 29.05 24.02
C ARG A 172 -22.27 29.43 23.14
N ASP A 173 -22.99 28.40 22.68
CA ASP A 173 -24.37 28.56 22.24
C ASP A 173 -25.21 28.56 23.52
N ASN A 174 -25.06 29.65 24.27
CA ASN A 174 -26.03 29.99 25.27
C ASN A 174 -27.32 30.26 24.49
N GLY A 175 -28.30 29.37 24.64
CA GLY A 175 -29.68 29.57 24.20
C GLY A 175 -30.29 30.83 24.80
N ARG A 176 -29.92 31.99 24.24
CA ARG A 176 -30.42 33.31 24.62
C ARG A 176 -30.46 34.21 23.39
N GLY A 177 -31.34 33.84 22.47
CA GLY A 177 -31.86 34.71 21.43
C GLY A 177 -33.38 34.67 21.47
N ASN A 178 -33.96 35.58 22.27
CA ASN A 178 -35.38 35.98 22.29
C ASN A 178 -36.37 35.14 23.11
N ALA A 179 -36.15 35.10 24.42
CA ALA A 179 -37.25 35.37 25.35
C ALA A 179 -37.24 36.88 25.62
N VAL A 180 -37.95 37.65 24.79
CA VAL A 180 -38.31 39.04 25.08
C VAL A 180 -39.82 39.06 25.30
N HIS A 181 -40.19 39.50 26.50
CA HIS A 181 -41.53 39.82 26.95
C HIS A 181 -42.26 40.79 26.02
N ARG A 182 -43.49 40.43 25.65
CA ARG A 182 -44.75 41.20 25.61
C ARG A 182 -45.58 40.86 24.37
#